data_AF-A0A7C1R2R0-F1
#
_entry.id   AF-A0A7C1R2R0-F1
#
_cell.length_a   1.000
_cell.length_b   1.000
_cell.length_c   1.000
_cell.angle_alpha   90.00
_cell.angle_beta   90.00
_cell.angle_gamma   90.00
#
_symmetry.space_group_name_H-M   'P 1'
#
loop_
_entity.id
_entity.type
_entity.pdbx_description
1 polymer ?
#
loop_
_entity_poly.entity_id
_entity_poly.type
_entity_poly.pdbx_seq_one_letter_code
_entity_poly.pdbx_strand_id
1 'polypeptide(L)'
;MAEYRRLIGLLVARRQQLKLTQVDVNTRMRLGDNLVNRWENFRRFPKGPMLIRWARELGLRLIVSSPCLDYTPATDKVLEYTFKKIAQEAQKRLEGRR
;
A
#
# COMPACT_ATOMS: atom_id res chain seq x y z
N MET A 1 9.60 7.82 -8.47
CA MET A 1 8.68 7.81 -9.63
C MET A 1 8.92 6.60 -10.53
N ALA A 2 10.18 6.16 -10.69
CA ALA A 2 10.52 4.96 -11.46
C ALA A 2 9.87 3.68 -10.89
N GLU A 3 9.82 3.56 -9.56
CA GLU A 3 9.22 2.46 -8.81
C GLU A 3 7.73 2.34 -9.11
N TYR A 4 7.03 3.48 -9.11
CA TYR A 4 5.61 3.53 -9.45
C TYR A 4 5.36 3.13 -10.90
N ARG A 5 6.17 3.64 -11.85
CA ARG A 5 6.06 3.25 -13.27
C ARG A 5 6.31 1.75 -13.45
N ARG A 6 7.29 1.18 -12.74
CA ARG A 6 7.56 -0.26 -12.74
C ARG A 6 6.37 -1.06 -12.21
N LEU A 7 5.77 -0.62 -11.09
CA LEU A 7 4.56 -1.25 -10.55
C LEU A 7 3.40 -1.25 -11.56
N ILE A 8 3.13 -0.10 -12.18
CA ILE A 8 2.09 -0.01 -13.21
C ILE A 8 2.41 -0.92 -14.40
N GLY A 9 3.67 -0.96 -14.84
CA GLY A 9 4.12 -1.89 -15.90
C GLY A 9 3.85 -3.36 -15.56
N LEU A 10 4.06 -3.77 -14.32
CA LEU A 10 3.74 -5.14 -13.87
C LEU A 10 2.23 -5.43 -13.89
N LEU A 11 1.40 -4.47 -13.47
CA LEU A 11 -0.06 -4.61 -13.52
C LEU A 11 -0.56 -4.68 -14.98
N VAL A 12 -0.02 -3.85 -15.88
CA VAL A 12 -0.33 -3.87 -17.31
C VAL A 12 0.05 -5.22 -17.93
N ALA A 13 1.28 -5.68 -17.67
CA ALA A 13 1.76 -6.95 -18.18
C ALA A 13 0.87 -8.11 -17.71
N ARG A 14 0.49 -8.12 -16.42
CA ARG A 14 -0.42 -9.14 -15.89
C ARG A 14 -1.81 -9.08 -16.54
N ARG A 15 -2.37 -7.89 -16.75
CA ARG A 15 -3.64 -7.72 -17.45
C ARG A 15 -3.58 -8.30 -18.87
N GLN A 16 -2.50 -8.01 -19.59
CA GLN A 16 -2.27 -8.52 -20.96
C GLN A 16 -2.11 -10.04 -20.99
N GLN A 17 -1.38 -10.64 -20.02
CA GLN A 17 -1.27 -12.10 -19.88
C GLN A 17 -2.66 -12.76 -19.69
N LEU A 18 -3.56 -12.11 -18.97
CA LEU A 18 -4.93 -12.56 -18.77
C LEU A 18 -5.86 -12.25 -19.96
N LYS A 19 -5.34 -11.62 -21.02
CA LYS A 19 -6.09 -11.17 -22.21
C LYS A 19 -7.27 -10.25 -21.88
N LEU A 20 -7.17 -9.47 -20.82
CA LEU A 20 -8.22 -8.52 -20.42
C LEU A 20 -7.97 -7.14 -21.05
N THR A 21 -9.03 -6.51 -21.53
CA THR A 21 -9.01 -5.10 -21.93
C THR A 21 -9.05 -4.19 -20.70
N GLN A 22 -8.76 -2.90 -20.89
CA GLN A 22 -8.94 -1.90 -19.83
C GLN A 22 -10.42 -1.78 -19.43
N VAL A 23 -11.35 -1.98 -20.37
CA VAL A 23 -12.79 -1.97 -20.13
C VAL A 23 -13.18 -3.14 -19.24
N ASP A 24 -12.68 -4.35 -19.51
CA ASP A 24 -12.97 -5.53 -18.68
C ASP A 24 -12.56 -5.31 -17.22
N VAL A 25 -11.39 -4.69 -16.98
CA VAL A 25 -10.92 -4.39 -15.63
C VAL A 25 -11.78 -3.30 -14.97
N ASN A 26 -12.18 -2.24 -15.70
CA ASN A 26 -13.11 -1.25 -15.17
C ASN A 26 -14.43 -1.90 -14.75
N THR A 27 -14.99 -2.78 -15.59
CA THR A 27 -16.25 -3.51 -15.32
C THR A 27 -16.12 -4.40 -14.08
N ARG A 28 -15.05 -5.19 -13.98
CA ARG A 28 -14.78 -6.03 -12.79
C ARG A 28 -14.65 -5.19 -11.51
N MET A 29 -13.97 -4.05 -11.60
CA MET A 29 -13.82 -3.12 -10.47
C MET A 29 -15.03 -2.22 -10.24
N ARG A 30 -16.09 -2.29 -11.06
CA ARG A 30 -17.25 -1.37 -11.04
C ARG A 30 -16.83 0.10 -11.04
N LEU A 31 -15.86 0.44 -11.89
CA LEU A 31 -15.36 1.80 -12.06
C LEU A 31 -16.05 2.49 -13.23
N GLY A 32 -16.19 3.81 -13.13
CA GLY A 32 -16.60 4.62 -14.27
C GLY A 32 -15.60 4.53 -15.43
N ASP A 33 -16.12 4.77 -16.63
CA ASP A 33 -15.39 4.50 -17.87
C ASP A 33 -14.03 5.20 -17.90
N ASN A 34 -13.05 4.46 -18.44
CA ASN A 34 -11.67 4.90 -18.69
C ASN A 34 -10.80 5.20 -17.46
N LEU A 35 -11.14 4.76 -16.24
CA LEU A 35 -10.23 4.94 -15.10
C LEU A 35 -8.93 4.14 -15.26
N VAL A 36 -9.01 2.85 -15.59
CA VAL A 36 -7.82 2.01 -15.81
C VAL A 36 -6.96 2.56 -16.95
N ASN A 37 -7.57 3.05 -18.05
CA ASN A 37 -6.84 3.72 -19.13
C ASN A 37 -6.02 4.92 -18.62
N ARG A 38 -6.62 5.76 -17.77
CA ARG A 38 -5.93 6.92 -17.19
C ARG A 38 -4.80 6.51 -16.24
N TRP A 39 -4.97 5.42 -15.49
CA TRP A 39 -3.93 4.88 -14.61
C TRP A 39 -2.74 4.34 -15.40
N GLU A 40 -2.99 3.54 -16.43
CA GLU A 40 -1.94 2.94 -17.27
C GLU A 40 -1.16 3.99 -18.07
N ASN A 41 -1.81 5.09 -18.46
CA ASN A 41 -1.17 6.21 -19.16
C ASN A 41 -0.62 7.30 -18.23
N PHE A 42 -0.58 7.07 -16.92
CA PHE A 42 -0.08 8.04 -15.92
C PHE A 42 -0.80 9.41 -15.93
N ARG A 43 -2.00 9.48 -16.51
CA ARG A 43 -2.84 10.69 -16.53
C ARG A 43 -3.54 10.93 -15.19
N ARG A 44 -3.69 9.87 -14.39
CA ARG A 44 -4.25 9.92 -13.04
C ARG A 44 -3.63 8.80 -12.19
N PHE A 45 -3.48 9.05 -10.89
CA PHE A 45 -3.02 8.04 -9.94
C PHE A 45 -4.22 7.38 -9.23
N PRO A 46 -4.26 6.04 -9.11
CA PRO A 46 -5.19 5.38 -8.21
C PRO A 46 -4.84 5.73 -6.76
N LYS A 47 -5.86 5.99 -5.94
CA LYS A 47 -5.67 6.03 -4.47
C LYS A 47 -5.27 4.64 -3.97
N GLY A 48 -4.56 4.57 -2.84
CA GLY A 48 -4.04 3.32 -2.28
C GLY A 48 -5.02 2.13 -2.30
N PRO A 49 -6.25 2.27 -1.76
CA PRO A 49 -7.24 1.18 -1.80
C PRO A 49 -7.62 0.72 -3.21
N MET A 50 -7.65 1.63 -4.19
CA MET A 50 -7.93 1.30 -5.59
C MET A 50 -6.79 0.58 -6.27
N LEU A 51 -5.54 0.92 -5.94
CA LEU A 51 -4.38 0.19 -6.42
C LEU A 51 -4.36 -1.25 -5.91
N ILE A 52 -4.69 -1.44 -4.62
CA ILE A 52 -4.80 -2.77 -4.01
C ILE A 52 -5.92 -3.58 -4.68
N ARG A 53 -7.09 -2.95 -4.89
CA ARG A 53 -8.22 -3.61 -5.57
C ARG A 53 -7.86 -3.99 -7.00
N TRP A 54 -7.21 -3.11 -7.74
CA TRP A 54 -6.77 -3.39 -9.12
C TRP A 54 -5.84 -4.60 -9.17
N ALA A 55 -4.85 -4.67 -8.28
CA ALA A 55 -3.97 -5.84 -8.18
C ALA A 55 -4.77 -7.14 -7.90
N ARG A 56 -5.74 -7.09 -6.98
CA ARG A 56 -6.59 -8.25 -6.65
C ARG A 56 -7.41 -8.75 -7.84
N GLU A 57 -8.00 -7.86 -8.64
CA GLU A 57 -8.76 -8.26 -9.84
C GLU A 57 -7.90 -8.95 -10.90
N LEU A 58 -6.57 -8.75 -10.86
CA LEU A 58 -5.60 -9.41 -11.71
C LEU A 58 -5.00 -10.68 -11.08
N GLY A 59 -5.54 -11.11 -9.94
CA GLY A 59 -5.06 -12.27 -9.17
C GLY A 59 -3.72 -12.03 -8.47
N LEU A 60 -3.36 -10.77 -8.21
CA LEU A 60 -2.13 -10.38 -7.53
C LEU A 60 -2.41 -9.92 -6.10
N ARG A 61 -1.41 -10.09 -5.23
CA ARG A 61 -1.39 -9.52 -3.89
C ARG A 61 -0.43 -8.36 -3.84
N LEU A 62 -0.94 -7.16 -3.57
CA LEU A 62 -0.09 -6.00 -3.28
C LEU A 62 0.35 -6.07 -1.81
N ILE A 63 1.65 -6.07 -1.57
CA ILE A 63 2.22 -5.99 -0.22
C ILE A 63 2.79 -4.58 -0.07
N VAL A 64 2.19 -3.80 0.83
CA VAL A 64 2.77 -2.53 1.25
C VAL A 64 3.60 -2.84 2.47
N SER A 65 4.90 -3.01 2.27
CA SER A 65 5.84 -2.84 3.35
C SER A 65 5.99 -1.34 3.55
N SER A 66 5.89 -0.86 4.79
CA SER A 66 6.69 0.31 5.13
C SER A 66 8.10 -0.02 4.65
N PRO A 67 8.87 0.90 4.04
CA PRO A 67 10.32 0.72 4.14
C PRO A 67 10.53 0.39 5.60
N CYS A 68 11.17 -0.75 5.87
CA CYS A 68 11.73 -0.99 7.18
C CYS A 68 12.20 0.40 7.64
N LEU A 69 11.73 0.86 8.81
CA LEU A 69 12.60 1.70 9.62
C LEU A 69 13.95 1.01 9.45
N ASP A 70 14.87 1.57 8.64
CA ASP A 70 16.07 0.84 8.27
C ASP A 70 16.61 0.35 9.59
N TYR A 71 16.55 -0.97 9.82
CA TYR A 71 16.70 -1.50 11.17
C TYR A 71 18.16 -1.27 11.48
N THR A 72 18.40 -0.17 12.17
CA THR A 72 19.69 0.41 12.44
C THR A 72 19.81 0.41 13.96
N PRO A 73 21.02 0.39 14.51
CA PRO A 73 21.19 0.51 15.96
C PRO A 73 20.50 1.77 16.56
N ALA A 74 20.21 2.78 15.73
CA ALA A 74 19.40 3.94 16.11
C ALA A 74 17.92 3.61 16.33
N THR A 75 17.32 2.73 15.51
CA THR A 75 15.93 2.30 15.68
C THR A 75 15.73 1.49 16.96
N ASP A 76 16.71 0.70 17.39
CA ASP A 76 16.66 -0.02 18.68
C ASP A 76 16.54 0.95 19.86
N LYS A 77 17.36 2.01 19.88
CA LYS A 77 17.32 3.02 20.95
C LYS A 77 16.00 3.78 20.99
N VAL A 78 15.44 4.12 19.83
CA VAL A 78 14.15 4.82 19.73
C VAL A 78 13.00 3.92 20.19
N LEU A 79 13.00 2.65 19.79
CA LEU A 79 12.01 1.68 20.23
C LEU A 79 12.12 1.42 21.74
N GLU A 80 13.32 1.21 22.26
CA GLU A 80 13.56 1.00 23.69
C GLU A 80 13.08 2.20 24.53
N TYR A 81 13.41 3.43 24.10
CA TYR A 81 12.92 4.65 24.74
C TYR A 81 11.39 4.74 24.71
N THR A 82 10.79 4.42 23.57
CA THR A 82 9.33 4.48 23.40
C THR A 82 8.63 3.46 24.29
N PHE A 83 9.12 2.22 24.36
CA PHE A 83 8.58 1.19 25.25
C PHE A 83 8.73 1.57 26.72
N LYS A 84 9.89 2.10 27.13
CA LYS A 84 10.10 2.61 28.50
C LYS A 84 9.10 3.71 28.85
N LYS A 85 8.86 4.65 27.94
CA LYS A 85 7.93 5.76 28.15
C LYS A 85 6.47 5.27 28.28
N ILE A 86 6.05 4.34 27.42
CA ILE A 86 4.73 3.72 27.49
C ILE A 86 4.55 2.97 28.83
N ALA A 87 5.55 2.21 29.27
CA ALA A 87 5.50 1.48 30.53
C ALA A 87 5.39 2.43 31.74
N GLN A 88 6.19 3.51 31.77
CA GLN A 88 6.12 4.53 32.83
C GLN A 88 4.76 5.22 32.88
N GLU A 89 4.18 5.52 31.72
CA GLU A 89 2.87 6.17 31.66
C GLU A 89 1.74 5.23 32.09
N ALA A 90 1.83 3.95 31.73
CA ALA A 90 0.92 2.91 32.22
C ALA A 90 1.00 2.76 33.75
N GLN A 91 2.20 2.77 34.32
CA GLN A 91 2.40 2.67 35.76
C GLN A 91 1.85 3.89 36.51
N LYS A 92 2.11 5.11 36.02
CA LYS A 92 1.51 6.34 36.57
C LYS A 92 -0.02 6.31 36.53
N ARG A 93 -0.61 5.79 35.46
CA ARG A 93 -2.09 5.64 35.35
C ARG A 93 -2.66 4.62 36.34
N LEU A 94 -1.89 3.60 36.73
CA LEU A 94 -2.30 2.63 37.75
C LEU A 94 -2.14 3.20 39.17
N GLU A 95 -1.07 3.94 39.43
CA GLU A 95 -0.82 4.59 40.72
C GLU A 95 -1.76 5.75 41.00
N GLY A 96 -2.08 6.58 39.99
CA GLY A 96 -3.06 7.67 40.12
C GLY A 96 -4.53 7.22 40.17
N ARG A 97 -4.80 5.91 40.17
CA ARG A 97 -6.13 5.32 40.36
C ARG A 97 -6.30 4.66 41.73
N ARG A 98 -5.27 4.67 42.58
CA ARG A 98 -5.34 4.30 44.01
C ARG A 98 -5.58 5.54 44.84
#